data_AF-A0A9D5EMR0-F1
#
_entry.id   AF-A0A9D5EMR0-F1
#
_cell.length_a   1.000
_cell.length_b   1.000
_cell.length_c   1.000
_cell.angle_alpha   90.00
_cell.angle_beta   90.00
_cell.angle_gamma   90.00
#
_symmetry.space_group_name_H-M   'P 1'
#
loop_
_entity.id
_entity.type
_entity.pdbx_description
1 polymer ?
#
loop_
_entity_poly.entity_id
_entity_poly.type
_entity_poly.pdbx_seq_one_letter_code
_entity_poly.pdbx_strand_id
1 'polypeptide(L)'
;MPDPTANSLTRPATAAIQHAFVTVLPPIVLHARIYFRNLACDDTRENAVAETVALTWKWFVGLVKKGKRPEEFVSVMAAYATKAVRSGRRLCGQEKSKDVLSPLAQSRRGFTVSPLPEFSTLVGNEFAEALQDNTQTPVPDQVTFRLDFPAWLSTRTERDRAIIGELMLGERTLEVSQKYQVSQPRISQLRRDYLEDWCAFCELAESAVSGVTVVEGSSS
;
A
#
# COMPACT_ATOMS: atom_id res chain seq x y z
N MET A 1 23.56 5.77 -43.68
CA MET A 1 24.55 5.90 -42.60
C MET A 1 24.37 7.28 -41.97
N PRO A 2 23.73 7.41 -40.81
CA PRO A 2 23.68 8.69 -40.11
C PRO A 2 25.04 8.98 -39.46
N ASP A 3 25.51 10.20 -39.61
CA ASP A 3 26.82 10.69 -39.17
C ASP A 3 26.94 10.66 -37.63
N PRO A 4 27.92 9.96 -37.04
CA PRO A 4 28.04 9.80 -35.58
C PRO A 4 28.59 11.04 -34.85
N THR A 5 28.86 12.15 -35.56
CA THR A 5 29.48 13.35 -34.97
C THR A 5 28.51 14.33 -34.28
N ALA A 6 27.20 14.08 -34.34
CA ALA A 6 26.19 15.09 -34.01
C ALA A 6 25.81 15.29 -32.52
N ASN A 7 26.61 14.90 -31.51
CA ASN A 7 26.12 15.09 -30.12
C ASN A 7 27.16 15.31 -29.00
N SER A 8 28.43 15.55 -29.30
CA SER A 8 29.41 15.95 -28.27
C SER A 8 29.34 17.47 -28.05
N LEU A 9 28.49 17.89 -27.10
CA LEU A 9 28.59 19.24 -26.52
C LEU A 9 30.01 19.42 -25.97
N THR A 10 30.80 20.27 -26.62
CA THR A 10 32.14 20.60 -26.14
C THR A 10 32.04 21.33 -24.80
N ARG A 11 33.04 21.14 -23.93
CA ARG A 11 33.11 21.80 -22.61
C ARG A 11 32.85 23.33 -22.66
N PRO A 12 33.41 24.12 -23.60
CA PRO A 12 33.11 25.55 -23.70
C PRO A 12 31.65 25.84 -24.10
N ALA A 13 31.05 25.04 -24.99
CA ALA A 13 29.64 25.18 -25.34
C ALA A 13 28.71 24.90 -24.14
N THR A 14 29.09 23.95 -23.29
CA THR A 14 28.35 23.65 -22.05
C THR A 14 28.43 24.81 -21.04
N ALA A 15 29.62 25.40 -20.88
CA ALA A 15 29.82 26.56 -19.99
C ALA A 15 29.02 27.79 -20.44
N ALA A 16 28.94 28.04 -21.76
CA ALA A 16 28.15 29.13 -22.30
C ALA A 16 26.64 28.97 -22.02
N ILE A 17 26.10 27.75 -22.18
CA ILE A 17 24.69 27.45 -21.89
C ILE A 17 24.40 27.59 -20.39
N GLN A 18 25.30 27.10 -19.53
CA GLN A 18 25.18 27.26 -18.09
C GLN A 18 25.16 28.74 -17.69
N HIS A 19 26.10 29.52 -18.21
CA HIS A 19 26.16 30.96 -17.95
C HIS A 19 24.89 31.68 -18.39
N ALA A 20 24.41 31.42 -19.61
CA ALA A 20 23.16 32.01 -20.12
C ALA A 20 21.96 31.65 -19.23
N PHE A 21 21.88 30.42 -18.74
CA PHE A 21 20.82 30.00 -17.84
C PHE A 21 20.89 30.68 -16.47
N VAL A 22 22.10 30.81 -15.89
CA VAL A 22 22.30 31.51 -14.61
C VAL A 22 21.83 32.96 -14.69
N THR A 23 22.08 33.64 -15.82
CA THR A 23 21.59 35.02 -16.04
C THR A 23 20.06 35.13 -15.97
N VAL A 24 19.34 34.11 -16.43
CA VAL A 24 17.86 34.10 -16.45
C VAL A 24 17.24 33.38 -15.25
N LEU A 25 18.05 32.87 -14.32
CA LEU A 25 17.59 32.13 -13.15
C LEU A 25 16.76 32.98 -12.15
N PRO A 26 17.13 34.23 -11.81
CA PRO A 26 16.40 35.03 -10.84
C PRO A 26 14.89 35.20 -11.15
N PRO A 27 14.46 35.56 -12.38
CA PRO A 27 13.03 35.68 -12.68
C PRO A 27 12.29 34.33 -12.63
N ILE A 28 12.95 33.20 -12.96
CA ILE A 28 12.36 31.86 -12.85
C ILE A 28 12.07 31.53 -11.38
N VAL A 29 13.05 31.74 -10.51
CA VAL A 29 12.91 31.49 -9.07
C VAL A 29 11.86 32.39 -8.45
N LEU A 30 11.83 33.68 -8.82
CA LEU A 30 10.83 34.63 -8.34
C LEU A 30 9.41 34.18 -8.73
N HIS A 31 9.20 33.81 -9.99
CA HIS A 31 7.90 33.31 -10.45
C HIS A 31 7.48 32.04 -9.71
N ALA A 32 8.40 31.09 -9.50
CA ALA A 32 8.12 29.86 -8.75
C ALA A 32 7.71 30.16 -7.30
N ARG A 33 8.45 31.04 -6.61
CA ARG A 33 8.13 31.45 -5.23
C ARG A 33 6.76 32.11 -5.11
N ILE A 34 6.41 33.00 -6.05
CA ILE A 34 5.10 33.65 -6.08
C ILE A 34 4.00 32.62 -6.35
N TYR A 35 4.20 31.72 -7.31
CA TYR A 35 3.20 30.74 -7.71
C TYR A 35 2.91 29.71 -6.59
N PHE A 36 3.95 29.29 -5.86
CA PHE A 36 3.86 28.31 -4.77
C PHE A 36 3.71 28.94 -3.38
N ARG A 37 3.43 30.24 -3.28
CA ARG A 37 3.32 30.96 -2.00
C ARG A 37 2.24 30.40 -1.05
N ASN A 38 1.25 29.70 -1.60
CA ASN A 38 0.14 29.12 -0.85
C ASN A 38 0.44 27.69 -0.33
N LEU A 39 1.63 27.13 -0.61
CA LEU A 39 2.03 25.86 -0.01
C LEU A 39 2.43 26.12 1.45
N ALA A 40 1.71 25.48 2.37
CA ALA A 40 1.86 25.71 3.81
C ALA A 40 3.18 25.17 4.37
N CYS A 41 3.70 24.07 3.82
CA CYS A 41 4.96 23.47 4.24
C CYS A 41 6.14 24.07 3.46
N ASP A 42 7.12 24.60 4.21
CA ASP A 42 8.31 25.23 3.65
C ASP A 42 9.14 24.27 2.80
N ASP A 43 9.43 23.07 3.29
CA ASP A 43 10.17 22.05 2.54
C ASP A 43 9.47 21.68 1.23
N THR A 44 8.13 21.59 1.25
CA THR A 44 7.35 21.29 0.06
C THR A 44 7.43 22.43 -0.96
N ARG A 45 7.40 23.67 -0.47
CA ARG A 45 7.55 24.87 -1.27
C ARG A 45 8.94 24.98 -1.89
N GLU A 46 9.99 24.75 -1.12
CA GLU A 46 11.37 24.75 -1.61
C GLU A 46 11.60 23.65 -2.64
N ASN A 47 11.10 22.44 -2.39
CA ASN A 47 11.14 21.35 -3.36
C ASN A 47 10.43 21.73 -4.67
N ALA A 48 9.25 22.37 -4.62
CA ALA A 48 8.54 22.80 -5.82
C ALA A 48 9.31 23.87 -6.61
N VAL A 49 10.01 24.78 -5.92
CA VAL A 49 10.89 25.78 -6.55
C VAL A 49 12.09 25.10 -7.21
N ALA A 50 12.76 24.19 -6.51
CA ALA A 50 13.90 23.45 -7.05
C ALA A 50 13.53 22.61 -8.29
N GLU A 51 12.39 21.91 -8.24
CA GLU A 51 11.86 21.16 -9.38
C GLU A 51 11.53 22.05 -10.57
N THR A 52 11.00 23.25 -10.31
CA THR A 52 10.73 24.23 -11.39
C THR A 52 12.03 24.64 -12.08
N VAL A 53 13.06 25.01 -11.30
CA VAL A 53 14.38 25.36 -11.83
C VAL A 53 14.97 24.21 -12.65
N ALA A 54 14.91 23.00 -12.12
CA ALA A 54 15.41 21.80 -12.76
C ALA A 54 14.70 21.51 -14.10
N LEU A 55 13.36 21.59 -14.11
CA LEU A 55 12.58 21.36 -15.31
C LEU A 55 12.81 22.45 -16.36
N THR A 56 12.91 23.72 -15.94
CA THR A 56 13.25 24.83 -16.84
C THR A 56 14.64 24.66 -17.42
N TRP A 57 15.64 24.21 -16.66
CA TRP A 57 16.98 23.88 -17.18
C TRP A 57 16.92 22.81 -18.27
N LYS A 58 16.20 21.71 -18.03
CA LYS A 58 16.03 20.65 -19.05
C LYS A 58 15.43 21.19 -20.34
N TRP A 59 14.42 22.04 -20.25
CA TRP A 59 13.80 22.65 -21.43
C TRP A 59 14.73 23.66 -22.11
N PHE A 60 15.45 24.48 -21.33
CA PHE A 60 16.41 25.45 -21.82
C PHE A 60 17.48 24.78 -22.70
N VAL A 61 18.13 23.73 -22.18
CA VAL A 61 19.13 22.96 -22.93
C VAL A 61 18.52 22.36 -24.20
N GLY A 62 17.33 21.77 -24.10
CA GLY A 62 16.65 21.18 -25.25
C GLY A 62 16.28 22.19 -26.35
N LEU A 63 15.98 23.44 -25.96
CA LEU A 63 15.65 24.52 -26.89
C LEU A 63 16.90 25.11 -27.55
N VAL A 64 17.99 25.31 -26.79
CA VAL A 64 19.29 25.73 -27.35
C VAL A 64 19.79 24.72 -28.37
N LYS A 65 19.69 23.41 -28.08
CA LYS A 65 20.04 22.35 -29.04
C LYS A 65 19.22 22.39 -30.33
N LYS A 66 18.00 22.93 -30.28
CA LYS A 66 17.14 23.13 -31.46
C LYS A 66 17.40 24.47 -32.17
N GLY A 67 18.44 25.21 -31.78
CA GLY A 67 18.77 26.52 -32.34
C GLY A 67 17.83 27.65 -31.92
N LYS A 68 17.01 27.44 -30.88
CA LYS A 68 16.14 28.49 -30.34
C LYS A 68 16.86 29.28 -29.25
N ARG A 69 16.41 30.52 -29.01
CA ARG A 69 16.93 31.41 -27.98
C ARG A 69 15.95 31.50 -26.79
N PRO A 70 16.11 30.69 -25.74
CA PRO A 70 15.12 30.62 -24.66
C PRO A 70 15.09 31.88 -23.79
N GLU A 71 16.17 32.67 -23.82
CA GLU A 71 16.31 33.98 -23.18
C GLU A 71 15.16 34.93 -23.52
N GLU A 72 14.61 34.83 -24.73
CA GLU A 72 13.55 35.71 -25.22
C GLU A 72 12.17 35.41 -24.60
N PHE A 73 11.98 34.23 -24.00
CA PHE A 73 10.68 33.78 -23.49
C PHE A 73 10.76 33.09 -22.12
N VAL A 74 11.65 33.56 -21.26
CA VAL A 74 11.89 33.05 -19.89
C VAL A 74 10.63 33.02 -19.05
N SER A 75 9.83 34.10 -19.06
CA SER A 75 8.59 34.18 -18.27
C SER A 75 7.58 33.11 -18.67
N VAL A 76 7.46 32.84 -19.98
CA VAL A 76 6.57 31.80 -20.50
C VAL A 76 7.06 30.42 -20.10
N MET A 77 8.37 30.16 -20.17
CA MET A 77 8.95 28.90 -19.69
C MET A 77 8.71 28.69 -18.20
N ALA A 78 8.92 29.72 -17.37
CA ALA A 78 8.67 29.65 -15.93
C ALA A 78 7.19 29.36 -15.62
N ALA A 79 6.26 29.99 -16.34
CA ALA A 79 4.83 29.74 -16.20
C ALA A 79 4.43 28.31 -16.59
N TYR A 80 4.99 27.77 -17.68
CA TYR A 80 4.72 26.38 -18.06
C TYR A 80 5.40 25.37 -17.13
N ALA A 81 6.62 25.66 -16.65
CA ALA A 81 7.35 24.77 -15.74
C ALA A 81 6.65 24.68 -14.38
N THR A 82 6.24 25.81 -13.80
CA THR A 82 5.46 25.83 -12.55
C THR A 82 4.14 25.07 -12.67
N LYS A 83 3.41 25.23 -13.78
CA LYS A 83 2.20 24.42 -14.07
C LYS A 83 2.52 22.93 -14.20
N ALA A 84 3.62 22.58 -14.85
CA ALA A 84 4.05 21.19 -14.99
C ALA A 84 4.39 20.56 -13.64
N VAL A 85 5.14 21.27 -12.78
CA VAL A 85 5.45 20.83 -11.41
C VAL A 85 4.17 20.66 -10.59
N ARG A 86 3.23 21.60 -10.67
CA ARG A 86 1.92 21.49 -10.00
C ARG A 86 1.11 20.27 -10.48
N SER A 87 1.25 19.90 -11.76
CA SER A 87 0.63 18.68 -12.30
C SER A 87 1.36 17.37 -11.92
N GLY A 88 2.40 17.46 -11.09
CA GLY A 88 3.19 16.33 -10.61
C GLY A 88 4.35 15.92 -11.53
N ARG A 89 4.69 16.71 -12.57
CA ARG A 89 5.87 16.46 -13.39
C ARG A 89 7.11 16.96 -12.65
N ARG A 90 7.99 16.03 -12.26
CA ARG A 90 9.29 16.32 -11.64
C ARG A 90 10.43 15.94 -12.57
N LEU A 91 11.59 16.57 -12.42
CA LEU A 91 12.83 16.12 -13.04
C LEU A 91 13.51 15.06 -12.18
N CYS A 92 13.54 15.26 -10.86
CA CYS A 92 14.22 14.41 -9.90
C CYS A 92 13.21 13.52 -9.18
N GLY A 93 13.07 12.27 -9.64
CA GLY A 93 12.14 11.29 -9.05
C GLY A 93 10.68 11.55 -9.45
N GLN A 94 10.04 10.57 -10.08
CA GLN A 94 8.60 10.61 -10.28
C GLN A 94 7.91 10.10 -9.03
N GLU A 95 6.85 10.77 -8.60
CA GLU A 95 6.00 10.20 -7.57
C GLU A 95 5.31 8.93 -8.09
N LYS A 96 5.26 7.90 -7.23
CA LYS A 96 4.67 6.61 -7.60
C LYS A 96 3.16 6.77 -7.73
N SER A 97 2.64 6.48 -8.92
CA SER A 97 1.19 6.55 -9.19
C SER A 97 0.34 5.56 -8.39
N LYS A 98 0.99 4.56 -7.75
CA LYS A 98 0.37 3.54 -6.89
C LYS A 98 0.58 3.81 -5.39
N ASP A 99 1.29 4.88 -5.03
CA ASP A 99 1.48 5.26 -3.64
C ASP A 99 0.29 6.08 -3.17
N VAL A 100 -0.43 5.57 -2.17
CA VAL A 100 -1.63 6.21 -1.61
C VAL A 100 -1.29 7.58 -1.01
N LEU A 101 -0.08 7.74 -0.48
CA LEU A 101 0.38 9.01 0.11
C LEU A 101 0.85 10.02 -0.94
N SER A 102 1.00 9.63 -2.21
CA SER A 102 1.39 10.56 -3.27
C SER A 102 0.25 11.54 -3.59
N PRO A 103 0.51 12.87 -3.56
CA PRO A 103 -0.42 13.88 -4.07
C PRO A 103 -0.84 13.64 -5.54
N LEU A 104 0.06 13.09 -6.37
CA LEU A 104 -0.26 12.74 -7.75
C LEU A 104 -1.27 11.59 -7.84
N ALA A 105 -1.16 10.59 -6.98
CA ALA A 105 -2.11 9.48 -6.94
C ALA A 105 -3.49 9.97 -6.44
N GLN A 106 -3.50 10.75 -5.36
CA GLN A 106 -4.69 11.39 -4.79
C GLN A 106 -5.45 12.24 -5.83
N SER A 107 -4.75 13.17 -6.51
CA SER A 107 -5.37 14.02 -7.53
C SER A 107 -5.89 13.24 -8.75
N ARG A 108 -5.19 12.21 -9.22
CA ARG A 108 -5.60 11.41 -10.39
C ARG A 108 -6.76 10.47 -10.12
N ARG A 109 -6.86 9.98 -8.88
CA ARG A 109 -7.86 8.98 -8.49
C ARG A 109 -9.01 9.57 -7.69
N GLY A 110 -8.95 10.86 -7.34
CA GLY A 110 -10.03 11.60 -6.70
C GLY A 110 -10.23 11.24 -5.23
N PHE A 111 -9.15 10.98 -4.49
CA PHE A 111 -9.20 10.74 -3.04
C PHE A 111 -8.21 11.65 -2.31
N THR A 112 -8.44 11.86 -1.01
CA THR A 112 -7.55 12.64 -0.12
C THR A 112 -7.19 11.78 1.08
N VAL A 113 -5.96 11.88 1.55
CA VAL A 113 -5.53 11.25 2.81
C VAL A 113 -5.48 12.31 3.89
N SER A 114 -6.23 12.09 4.97
CA SER A 114 -6.17 12.90 6.18
C SER A 114 -5.54 12.11 7.33
N PRO A 115 -4.83 12.78 8.25
CA PRO A 115 -4.40 12.13 9.48
C PRO A 115 -5.64 11.65 10.27
N LEU A 116 -5.46 10.57 11.02
CA LEU A 116 -6.49 10.13 11.96
C LEU A 116 -6.70 11.21 13.03
N PRO A 117 -7.95 11.40 13.52
CA PRO A 117 -8.20 12.29 14.64
C PRO A 117 -7.34 11.90 15.84
N GLU A 118 -6.61 12.85 16.41
CA GLU A 118 -5.67 12.60 17.51
C GLU A 118 -6.38 12.30 18.84
N PHE A 119 -7.66 12.66 18.95
CA PHE A 119 -8.47 12.46 20.15
C PHE A 119 -9.85 11.90 19.81
N SER A 120 -10.30 10.95 20.62
CA SER A 120 -11.69 10.49 20.61
C SER A 120 -12.55 11.51 21.37
N THR A 121 -13.65 11.94 20.77
CA THR A 121 -14.64 12.76 21.48
C THR A 121 -15.57 11.88 22.34
N LEU A 122 -16.40 12.48 23.19
CA LEU A 122 -17.43 11.77 23.96
C LEU A 122 -18.43 10.97 23.09
N VAL A 123 -18.52 11.29 21.80
CA VAL A 123 -19.37 10.61 20.81
C VAL A 123 -18.59 9.50 20.07
N GLY A 124 -17.32 9.27 20.42
CA GLY A 124 -16.41 8.39 19.70
C GLY A 124 -15.75 9.07 18.50
N ASN A 125 -15.10 8.27 17.66
CA ASN A 125 -14.68 8.66 16.32
C ASN A 125 -15.21 7.61 15.34
N GLU A 126 -15.63 7.98 14.13
CA GLU A 126 -16.24 7.07 13.13
C GLU A 126 -15.34 5.86 12.79
N PHE A 127 -14.04 5.99 13.03
CA PHE A 127 -13.04 4.94 12.82
C PHE A 127 -12.75 4.09 14.07
N ALA A 128 -13.21 4.48 15.26
CA ALA A 128 -13.01 3.73 16.50
C ALA A 128 -13.85 2.46 16.48
N GLU A 129 -15.06 2.55 15.94
CA GLU A 129 -15.95 1.41 15.69
C GLU A 129 -15.43 0.54 14.52
N ALA A 130 -14.88 1.15 13.46
CA ALA A 130 -14.32 0.42 12.32
C ALA A 130 -12.97 -0.28 12.60
N LEU A 131 -12.17 0.22 13.56
CA LEU A 131 -10.98 -0.46 14.09
C LEU A 131 -11.30 -1.38 15.28
N GLN A 132 -12.58 -1.45 15.68
CA GLN A 132 -13.06 -2.36 16.72
C GLN A 132 -13.30 -3.77 16.19
N ASP A 133 -12.73 -4.14 15.03
CA ASP A 133 -12.49 -5.54 14.69
C ASP A 133 -11.52 -6.11 15.73
N ASN A 134 -12.15 -6.59 16.80
CA ASN A 134 -11.54 -7.21 17.93
C ASN A 134 -10.80 -8.43 17.41
N THR A 135 -9.47 -8.35 17.29
CA THR A 135 -8.60 -9.49 16.99
C THR A 135 -8.65 -10.59 18.06
N GLN A 136 -9.48 -10.38 19.10
CA GLN A 136 -9.78 -11.35 20.14
C GLN A 136 -11.04 -12.13 19.77
N THR A 137 -10.87 -13.42 19.47
CA THR A 137 -11.96 -14.39 19.44
C THR A 137 -12.77 -14.28 20.75
N PRO A 138 -14.11 -14.17 20.71
CA PRO A 138 -14.94 -14.11 21.91
C PRO A 138 -14.61 -15.23 22.92
N VAL A 139 -14.71 -14.93 24.22
CA VAL A 139 -14.41 -15.91 25.28
C VAL A 139 -15.24 -17.20 25.13
N PRO A 140 -16.55 -17.16 24.81
CA PRO A 140 -17.32 -18.38 24.56
C PRO A 140 -16.68 -19.24 23.47
N ASP A 141 -16.36 -18.66 22.31
CA ASP A 141 -15.75 -19.38 21.18
C ASP A 141 -14.38 -19.97 21.55
N GLN A 142 -13.57 -19.26 22.35
CA GLN A 142 -12.31 -19.78 22.88
C GLN A 142 -12.53 -20.99 23.80
N VAL A 143 -13.56 -20.94 24.65
CA VAL A 143 -13.87 -22.02 25.60
C VAL A 143 -14.42 -23.23 24.86
N THR A 144 -15.38 -23.04 23.95
CA THR A 144 -15.95 -24.07 23.07
C THR A 144 -14.82 -24.79 22.32
N PHE A 145 -13.94 -24.05 21.64
CA PHE A 145 -12.81 -24.67 20.95
C PHE A 145 -11.89 -25.44 21.90
N ARG A 146 -11.56 -24.90 23.08
CA ARG A 146 -10.65 -25.56 24.04
C ARG A 146 -11.23 -26.84 24.66
N LEU A 147 -12.55 -26.98 24.75
CA LEU A 147 -13.21 -28.15 25.30
C LEU A 147 -13.58 -29.17 24.22
N ASP A 148 -14.20 -28.69 23.15
CA ASP A 148 -14.80 -29.54 22.13
C ASP A 148 -13.74 -30.07 21.16
N PHE A 149 -12.69 -29.29 20.88
CA PHE A 149 -11.64 -29.74 19.97
C PHE A 149 -10.87 -30.97 20.49
N PRO A 150 -10.41 -31.02 21.76
CA PRO A 150 -9.87 -32.24 22.34
C PRO A 150 -10.87 -33.40 22.39
N ALA A 151 -12.14 -33.12 22.68
CA ALA A 151 -13.19 -34.14 22.72
C ALA A 151 -13.41 -34.78 21.33
N TRP A 152 -13.53 -33.97 20.28
CA TRP A 152 -13.60 -34.43 18.90
C TRP A 152 -12.33 -35.19 18.50
N LEU A 153 -11.15 -34.66 18.83
CA LEU A 153 -9.86 -35.28 18.49
C LEU A 153 -9.75 -36.69 19.10
N SER A 154 -10.31 -36.91 20.31
CA SER A 154 -10.33 -38.22 20.97
C SER A 154 -11.14 -39.29 20.21
N THR A 155 -12.10 -38.88 19.36
CA THR A 155 -12.87 -39.81 18.52
C THR A 155 -12.09 -40.31 17.31
N ARG A 156 -10.91 -39.75 17.01
CA ARG A 156 -10.11 -40.04 15.83
C ARG A 156 -9.05 -41.10 16.09
N THR A 157 -8.66 -41.79 15.02
CA THR A 157 -7.58 -42.79 15.08
C THR A 157 -6.26 -42.12 15.50
N GLU A 158 -5.35 -42.89 16.10
CA GLU A 158 -4.01 -42.38 16.47
C GLU A 158 -3.28 -41.77 15.26
N ARG A 159 -3.47 -42.37 14.08
CA ARG A 159 -2.90 -41.89 12.82
C ARG A 159 -3.49 -40.54 12.40
N ASP A 160 -4.81 -40.37 12.48
CA ASP A 160 -5.47 -39.10 12.14
C ASP A 160 -5.07 -38.00 13.12
N ARG A 161 -4.99 -38.31 14.43
CA ARG A 161 -4.53 -37.36 15.45
C ARG A 161 -3.12 -36.84 15.17
N ALA A 162 -2.21 -37.74 14.78
CA ALA A 162 -0.84 -37.37 14.43
C ALA A 162 -0.79 -36.50 13.16
N ILE A 163 -1.59 -36.81 12.14
CA ILE A 163 -1.69 -35.99 10.92
C ILE A 163 -2.27 -34.60 11.25
N ILE A 164 -3.37 -34.54 11.99
CA ILE A 164 -4.02 -33.28 12.41
C ILE A 164 -3.03 -32.40 13.17
N GLY A 165 -2.29 -32.95 14.13
CA GLY A 165 -1.31 -32.20 14.93
C GLY A 165 -0.23 -31.52 14.07
N GLU A 166 0.34 -32.23 13.09
CA GLU A 166 1.34 -31.67 12.18
C GLU A 166 0.76 -30.57 11.29
N LEU A 167 -0.48 -30.76 10.81
CA LEU A 167 -1.16 -29.75 10.01
C LEU A 167 -1.50 -28.50 10.83
N MET A 168 -1.85 -28.65 12.12
CA MET A 168 -2.09 -27.53 13.04
C MET A 168 -0.82 -26.74 13.35
N LEU A 169 0.35 -27.38 13.37
CA LEU A 169 1.65 -26.71 13.51
C LEU A 169 2.05 -25.90 12.27
N GLY A 170 1.30 -26.03 11.16
CA GLY A 170 1.55 -25.32 9.92
C GLY A 170 2.51 -26.04 8.97
N GLU A 171 2.80 -27.33 9.21
CA GLU A 171 3.68 -28.12 8.34
C GLU A 171 3.14 -28.20 6.91
N ARG A 172 4.04 -28.24 5.93
CA ARG A 172 3.62 -28.22 4.52
C ARG A 172 3.02 -29.57 4.15
N THR A 173 2.00 -29.54 3.28
CA THR A 173 1.33 -30.75 2.76
C THR A 173 2.32 -31.77 2.21
N LEU A 174 3.43 -31.33 1.59
CA LEU A 174 4.49 -32.19 1.09
C LEU A 174 5.18 -32.97 2.22
N GLU A 175 5.56 -32.30 3.31
CA GLU A 175 6.29 -32.89 4.44
C GLU A 175 5.41 -33.92 5.17
N VAL A 176 4.14 -33.57 5.40
CA VAL A 176 3.14 -34.49 5.98
C VAL A 176 2.90 -35.69 5.06
N SER A 177 2.80 -35.48 3.74
CA SER A 177 2.60 -36.57 2.78
C SER A 177 3.73 -37.60 2.80
N GLN A 178 4.98 -37.13 2.89
CA GLN A 178 6.17 -37.99 2.97
C GLN A 178 6.23 -38.74 4.30
N LYS A 179 5.99 -38.03 5.42
CA LYS A 179 6.04 -38.60 6.78
C LYS A 179 5.03 -39.74 6.98
N TYR A 180 3.81 -39.56 6.49
CA TYR A 180 2.74 -40.55 6.64
C TYR A 180 2.59 -41.49 5.44
N GLN A 181 3.45 -41.38 4.42
CA GLN A 181 3.40 -42.19 3.18
C GLN A 181 2.03 -42.13 2.48
N VAL A 182 1.45 -40.93 2.43
CA VAL A 182 0.17 -40.64 1.79
C VAL A 182 0.42 -39.69 0.64
N SER A 183 -0.37 -39.74 -0.43
CA SER A 183 -0.22 -38.78 -1.53
C SER A 183 -0.64 -37.36 -1.09
N GLN A 184 0.00 -36.32 -1.64
CA GLN A 184 -0.40 -34.93 -1.34
C GLN A 184 -1.89 -34.65 -1.62
N PRO A 185 -2.49 -35.14 -2.72
CA PRO A 185 -3.93 -35.00 -2.94
C PRO A 185 -4.77 -35.61 -1.81
N ARG A 186 -4.34 -36.74 -1.25
CA ARG A 186 -5.05 -37.38 -0.14
C ARG A 186 -4.92 -36.59 1.16
N ILE A 187 -3.78 -35.94 1.44
CA ILE A 187 -3.68 -34.99 2.57
C ILE A 187 -4.64 -33.80 2.40
N SER A 188 -4.79 -33.29 1.18
CA SER A 188 -5.77 -32.22 0.87
C SER A 188 -7.23 -32.67 0.96
N GLN A 189 -7.51 -33.96 0.74
CA GLN A 189 -8.83 -34.55 1.02
C GLN A 189 -9.05 -34.66 2.52
N LEU A 190 -8.10 -35.24 3.26
CA LEU A 190 -8.20 -35.40 4.71
C LEU A 190 -8.41 -34.06 5.43
N ARG A 191 -7.79 -32.96 4.98
CA ARG A 191 -8.07 -31.61 5.52
C ARG A 191 -9.55 -31.21 5.42
N ARG A 192 -10.21 -31.56 4.31
CA ARG A 192 -11.64 -31.29 4.12
C ARG A 192 -12.49 -32.26 4.92
N ASP A 193 -12.17 -33.55 4.86
CA ASP A 193 -12.85 -34.60 5.62
C ASP A 193 -12.83 -34.26 7.13
N TYR A 194 -11.69 -33.84 7.69
CA TYR A 194 -11.57 -33.43 9.10
C TYR A 194 -12.36 -32.16 9.43
N LEU A 195 -12.41 -31.19 8.51
CA LEU A 195 -13.19 -29.98 8.71
C LEU A 195 -14.69 -30.28 8.71
N GLU A 196 -15.15 -31.09 7.76
CA GLU A 196 -16.56 -31.53 7.67
C GLU A 196 -16.95 -32.32 8.94
N ASP A 197 -16.11 -33.26 9.38
CA ASP A 197 -16.33 -34.03 10.61
C ASP A 197 -16.33 -33.14 11.86
N TRP A 198 -15.49 -32.11 11.91
CA TRP A 198 -15.46 -31.14 13.01
C TRP A 198 -16.75 -30.31 13.05
N CYS A 199 -17.21 -29.80 11.90
CA CYS A 199 -18.46 -29.06 11.81
C CYS A 199 -19.65 -29.92 12.27
N ALA A 200 -19.74 -31.17 11.80
CA ALA A 200 -20.77 -32.10 12.21
C ALA A 200 -20.75 -32.38 13.73
N PHE A 201 -19.55 -32.47 14.33
CA PHE A 201 -19.41 -32.62 15.78
C PHE A 201 -19.94 -31.40 16.56
N CYS A 202 -19.64 -30.19 16.08
CA CYS A 202 -20.12 -28.95 16.72
C CYS A 202 -21.65 -28.82 16.63
N GLU A 203 -22.25 -29.13 15.46
CA GLU A 203 -23.71 -29.11 15.28
C GLU A 203 -24.41 -30.12 16.21
N LEU A 204 -23.82 -31.30 16.40
CA LEU A 204 -24.32 -32.30 17.35
C LEU A 204 -24.23 -31.81 18.80
N ALA A 205 -23.14 -31.13 19.18
CA ALA A 205 -22.97 -30.55 20.51
C ALA A 205 -24.00 -29.44 20.80
N GLU A 206 -24.25 -28.54 19.84
CA GLU A 206 -25.27 -27.48 19.97
C GLU A 206 -26.69 -28.04 20.13
N SER A 207 -27.03 -29.08 19.36
CA SER A 207 -28.34 -29.75 19.46
C SER A 207 -28.55 -30.46 20.81
N ALA A 208 -27.49 -31.03 21.40
CA ALA A 208 -27.52 -31.67 22.72
C ALA A 208 -27.74 -30.64 23.85
N VAL A 209 -27.10 -29.47 23.77
CA VAL A 209 -27.30 -28.38 24.75
C VAL A 209 -28.73 -27.83 24.68
N SER A 210 -29.25 -27.64 23.47
CA SER A 210 -30.64 -27.18 23.25
C SER A 210 -31.68 -28.19 23.78
N GLY A 211 -31.44 -29.49 23.62
CA GLY A 211 -32.30 -30.55 24.15
C GLY A 211 -32.35 -30.62 25.67
N VAL A 212 -31.23 -30.34 26.36
CA VAL A 212 -31.17 -30.33 27.84
C VAL A 212 -31.92 -29.13 28.42
N THR A 213 -31.84 -27.95 27.77
CA THR A 213 -32.57 -26.75 28.23
C THR A 213 -34.09 -26.86 28.14
N VAL A 214 -34.61 -27.75 27.29
CA VAL A 214 -36.07 -27.96 27.16
C VAL A 214 -36.61 -28.90 28.25
N VAL A 215 -35.77 -29.78 28.83
CA VAL A 215 -36.21 -30.80 29.79
C VAL A 215 -36.22 -30.30 31.25
N GLU A 216 -35.39 -29.31 31.61
CA GLU A 216 -35.41 -28.72 32.95
C GLU A 216 -36.61 -27.77 33.23
N GLY A 217 -37.48 -27.54 32.23
CA GLY A 217 -38.67 -26.66 32.36
C GLY A 217 -39.99 -27.35 32.74
N SER A 218 -40.00 -28.65 33.08
CA SER A 218 -41.23 -29.37 33.46
C SER A 218 -41.03 -30.23 34.72
N SER A 219 -41.01 -29.58 35.87
CA SER A 219 -41.49 -30.16 37.13
C SER A 219 -42.04 -29.05 38.02
N SER A 220 -43.36 -28.91 38.00
CA SER A 220 -44.20 -28.29 39.03
C SER A 220 -45.56 -28.96 38.98
#